data_AF-A0A1V4VHF0-F1
#
_entry.id   AF-A0A1V4VHF0-F1
#
_cell.length_a   1.000
_cell.length_b   1.000
_cell.length_c   1.000
_cell.angle_alpha   90.00
_cell.angle_beta   90.00
_cell.angle_gamma   90.00
#
_symmetry.space_group_name_H-M   'P 1'
#
loop_
_entity.id
_entity.type
_entity.pdbx_description
1 polymer ?
#
loop_
_entity_poly.entity_id
_entity_poly.type
_entity_poly.pdbx_seq_one_letter_code
_entity_poly.pdbx_strand_id
1 'polypeptide(L)'
;MKTFVDCVHCYLKQAVTCMTIAGISEDRQYSILFELMDDIKVLDRNRTPAQNSTEILLKVYQLINNDDPYLEAKQKSNILALELYPRVKGLPE
;
A
#
# COMPACT_ATOMS: atom_id res chain seq x y z
N MET A 1 -6.60 -14.97 -10.55
CA MET A 1 -5.69 -14.08 -11.32
C MET A 1 -4.26 -14.36 -10.90
N LYS A 2 -3.32 -14.50 -11.85
CA LYS A 2 -1.89 -14.65 -11.56
C LYS A 2 -1.17 -13.31 -11.67
N THR A 3 0.03 -13.23 -11.11
CA THR A 3 0.90 -12.07 -11.26
C THR A 3 1.32 -11.89 -12.72
N PHE A 4 1.44 -10.64 -13.14
CA PHE A 4 1.88 -10.23 -14.48
C PHE A 4 2.94 -9.13 -14.34
N VAL A 5 3.61 -8.78 -15.46
CA VAL A 5 4.83 -7.96 -15.45
C VAL A 5 4.65 -6.62 -14.73
N ASP A 6 3.53 -5.92 -14.97
CA ASP A 6 3.28 -4.60 -14.36
C ASP A 6 3.09 -4.66 -12.83
N CYS A 7 2.85 -5.85 -12.26
CA CYS A 7 2.68 -5.98 -10.82
C CYS A 7 3.94 -5.52 -10.06
N VAL A 8 5.14 -5.74 -10.61
CA VAL A 8 6.39 -5.28 -10.00
C VAL A 8 6.40 -3.76 -9.87
N HIS A 9 6.01 -3.06 -10.93
CA HIS A 9 5.87 -1.60 -10.90
C HIS A 9 4.84 -1.16 -9.85
N CYS A 10 3.70 -1.85 -9.78
CA CYS A 10 2.66 -1.56 -8.78
C CYS A 10 3.15 -1.74 -7.34
N TYR A 11 3.92 -2.80 -7.04
CA TYR A 11 4.45 -3.05 -5.69
C TYR A 11 5.36 -1.92 -5.23
N LEU A 12 6.28 -1.49 -6.09
CA LEU A 12 7.20 -0.39 -5.80
C LEU A 12 6.45 0.93 -5.62
N LYS A 13 5.48 1.24 -6.50
CA LYS A 13 4.64 2.44 -6.37
C LYS A 13 3.85 2.44 -5.06
N GLN A 14 3.34 1.29 -4.64
CA GLN A 14 2.61 1.13 -3.39
C GLN A 14 3.52 1.35 -2.17
N ALA A 15 4.74 0.82 -2.20
CA ALA A 15 5.75 1.07 -1.16
C ALA A 15 6.07 2.57 -1.03
N VAL A 16 6.33 3.28 -2.13
CA VAL A 16 6.56 4.74 -2.14
C VAL A 16 5.37 5.49 -1.56
N THR A 17 4.16 5.14 -1.99
CA THR A 17 2.92 5.79 -1.51
C THR A 17 2.77 5.61 0.01
N CYS A 18 2.98 4.40 0.51
CA CYS A 18 2.94 4.09 1.94
C CYS A 18 3.95 4.92 2.74
N MET A 19 5.20 4.94 2.30
CA MET A 19 6.27 5.69 2.97
C MET A 19 6.04 7.21 2.93
N THR A 20 5.49 7.72 1.83
CA THR A 20 5.12 9.14 1.69
C THR A 20 4.02 9.52 2.68
N ILE A 21 2.98 8.68 2.80
CA ILE A 21 1.90 8.91 3.77
C ILE A 21 2.44 8.84 5.21
N ALA A 22 3.38 7.94 5.48
CA ALA A 22 4.05 7.83 6.78
C ALA A 22 5.07 8.94 7.07
N GLY A 23 5.30 9.88 6.15
CA GLY A 23 6.24 10.99 6.36
C GLY A 23 7.73 10.58 6.36
N ILE A 24 8.08 9.47 5.70
CA ILE A 24 9.47 9.00 5.63
C ILE A 24 10.27 9.86 4.65
N SER A 25 11.49 10.25 5.04
CA SER A 25 12.38 11.05 4.19
C SER A 25 12.78 10.34 2.90
N GLU A 26 12.96 11.10 1.82
CA GLU A 26 13.29 10.55 0.50
C GLU A 26 14.53 9.64 0.51
N ASP A 27 15.62 10.04 1.19
CA ASP A 27 16.83 9.21 1.34
C ASP A 27 16.52 7.85 1.98
N ARG A 28 15.66 7.85 3.00
CA ARG A 28 15.24 6.61 3.66
C ARG A 28 14.33 5.80 2.74
N GLN A 29 13.44 6.43 1.98
CA GLN A 29 12.62 5.75 0.97
C GLN A 29 13.48 5.04 -0.08
N TYR A 30 14.53 5.68 -0.60
CA TYR A 30 15.47 5.05 -1.53
C TYR A 30 16.10 3.79 -0.93
N SER A 31 16.60 3.87 0.30
CA SER A 31 17.23 2.72 0.96
C SER A 31 16.26 1.54 1.11
N ILE A 32 15.00 1.82 1.49
CA ILE A 32 13.97 0.81 1.66
C ILE A 32 13.56 0.22 0.31
N LEU A 33 13.40 1.04 -0.73
CA LEU A 33 13.05 0.53 -2.07
C LEU A 33 14.07 -0.47 -2.59
N PHE A 34 15.36 -0.17 -2.44
CA PHE A 34 16.42 -1.10 -2.87
C PHE A 34 16.41 -2.39 -2.05
N GLU A 35 16.15 -2.32 -0.74
CA GLU A 35 15.97 -3.53 0.09
C GLU A 35 14.78 -4.37 -0.39
N LEU A 36 13.64 -3.74 -0.69
CA LEU A 36 12.45 -4.45 -1.18
C LEU A 36 12.67 -5.15 -2.54
N MET A 37 13.61 -4.68 -3.37
CA MET A 37 13.90 -5.35 -4.65
C MET A 37 14.44 -6.78 -4.44
N ASP A 38 15.15 -7.01 -3.33
CA ASP A 38 15.65 -8.34 -2.98
C ASP A 38 14.53 -9.31 -2.59
N ASP A 39 13.45 -8.79 -1.99
CA ASP A 39 12.23 -9.56 -1.70
C ASP A 39 11.40 -9.76 -2.98
N ILE A 40 11.25 -8.71 -3.80
CA ILE A 40 10.42 -8.75 -5.01
C ILE A 40 10.95 -9.77 -6.03
N LYS A 41 12.27 -9.87 -6.22
CA LYS A 41 12.88 -10.75 -7.24
C LYS A 41 12.63 -12.24 -6.99
N VAL A 42 12.26 -12.64 -5.77
CA VAL A 42 12.01 -14.03 -5.37
C VAL A 42 10.52 -14.38 -5.22
N LEU A 43 9.61 -13.43 -5.47
CA LEU A 43 8.17 -13.67 -5.37
C LEU A 43 7.67 -14.72 -6.39
N ASP A 44 6.75 -15.58 -5.96
CA ASP A 44 6.10 -16.55 -6.85
C ASP A 44 5.10 -15.85 -7.78
N ARG A 45 5.38 -15.88 -9.08
CA ARG A 45 4.49 -15.32 -10.12
C ARG A 45 3.16 -16.06 -10.27
N ASN A 46 3.03 -17.28 -9.74
CA ASN A 46 1.76 -18.01 -9.74
C ASN A 46 0.81 -17.56 -8.64
N ARG A 47 1.31 -16.87 -7.60
CA ARG A 47 0.46 -16.21 -6.60
C ARG A 47 -0.30 -15.05 -7.22
N THR A 48 -1.39 -14.68 -6.56
CA THR A 48 -2.19 -13.53 -6.95
C THR A 48 -1.40 -12.23 -6.69
N PRO A 49 -1.62 -11.16 -7.49
CA PRO A 49 -1.02 -9.86 -7.23
C PRO A 49 -1.27 -9.34 -5.81
N ALA A 50 -2.47 -9.58 -5.26
CA ALA A 50 -2.85 -9.17 -3.92
C ALA A 50 -2.02 -9.87 -2.83
N GLN A 51 -1.78 -11.18 -2.97
CA GLN A 51 -0.93 -11.90 -2.01
C GLN A 51 0.51 -11.38 -2.00
N ASN A 52 1.06 -11.10 -3.18
CA ASN A 52 2.42 -10.60 -3.31
C ASN A 52 2.53 -9.13 -2.86
N SER A 53 1.58 -8.27 -3.22
CA SER A 53 1.59 -6.86 -2.79
C SER A 53 1.41 -6.72 -1.27
N THR A 54 0.59 -7.56 -0.64
CA THR A 54 0.44 -7.57 0.82
C THR A 54 1.75 -7.93 1.50
N GLU A 55 2.48 -8.93 1.01
CA GLU A 55 3.77 -9.33 1.57
C GLU A 55 4.79 -8.18 1.54
N ILE A 56 4.92 -7.50 0.38
CA ILE A 56 5.79 -6.33 0.23
C ILE A 56 5.34 -5.17 1.11
N LEU A 57 4.03 -4.89 1.18
CA LEU A 57 3.50 -3.80 2.01
C LEU A 57 3.78 -4.03 3.49
N LEU A 58 3.57 -5.25 3.99
CA LEU A 58 3.84 -5.58 5.40
C LEU A 58 5.33 -5.47 5.74
N LYS A 59 6.21 -5.83 4.80
CA LYS A 59 7.64 -5.59 4.94
C LYS A 59 7.95 -4.10 5.03
N VAL A 60 7.29 -3.24 4.24
CA VAL A 60 7.44 -1.77 4.37
C VAL A 60 7.07 -1.30 5.78
N TYR A 61 5.94 -1.78 6.33
CA TYR A 61 5.48 -1.39 7.67
C TYR A 61 6.54 -1.71 8.73
N GLN A 62 7.16 -2.89 8.63
CA GLN A 62 8.26 -3.31 9.51
C GLN A 62 9.49 -2.40 9.35
N LEU A 63 9.89 -2.09 8.11
CA LEU A 63 11.10 -1.29 7.83
C LEU A 63 10.99 0.18 8.27
N ILE A 64 9.78 0.72 8.29
CA ILE A 64 9.49 2.08 8.77
C ILE A 64 9.06 2.12 10.24
N ASN A 65 8.94 0.96 10.90
CA ASN A 65 8.50 0.81 12.28
C ASN A 65 7.16 1.52 12.57
N ASN A 66 6.17 1.29 11.71
CA ASN A 66 4.82 1.84 11.85
C ASN A 66 3.77 0.77 11.50
N ASP A 67 2.94 0.41 12.48
CA ASP A 67 1.92 -0.64 12.34
C ASP A 67 0.70 -0.19 11.51
N ASP A 68 0.46 1.11 11.39
CA ASP A 68 -0.65 1.66 10.61
C ASP A 68 -0.29 2.99 9.92
N PRO A 69 0.51 2.94 8.83
CA PRO A 69 0.89 4.11 8.04
C PRO A 69 -0.29 4.92 7.51
N TYR A 70 -1.47 4.30 7.36
CA TYR A 70 -2.65 4.92 6.78
C TYR A 70 -3.66 5.42 7.82
N LEU A 71 -3.33 5.42 9.11
CA LEU A 71 -4.27 5.78 10.18
C LEU A 71 -4.99 7.12 9.92
N GLU A 72 -4.24 8.19 9.67
CA GLU A 72 -4.81 9.52 9.41
C GLU A 72 -5.62 9.56 8.11
N ALA A 73 -5.13 8.91 7.05
CA ALA A 73 -5.83 8.84 5.77
C ALA A 73 -7.18 8.12 5.94
N LYS A 74 -7.21 7.00 6.65
CA LYS A 74 -8.44 6.26 6.99
C LYS A 74 -9.41 7.12 7.80
N GLN A 75 -8.93 7.87 8.80
CA GLN A 75 -9.78 8.75 9.59
C GLN A 75 -10.43 9.83 8.71
N LYS A 76 -9.64 10.51 7.87
CA LYS A 76 -10.15 11.53 6.93
C LYS A 76 -11.18 10.96 5.96
N SER A 77 -10.90 9.78 5.38
CA SER A 77 -11.83 9.10 4.47
C SER A 77 -13.12 8.67 5.18
N ASN A 78 -13.04 8.18 6.42
CA ASN A 78 -14.22 7.77 7.18
C ASN A 78 -15.12 8.96 7.52
N ILE A 79 -14.54 10.10 7.92
CA ILE A 79 -15.30 11.34 8.18
C ILE A 79 -16.04 11.77 6.92
N LEU A 80 -15.33 11.87 5.79
CA LEU A 80 -15.93 12.26 4.51
C LEU A 80 -17.04 11.28 4.06
N ALA A 81 -16.81 9.99 4.22
CA ALA A 81 -17.80 8.97 3.88
C ALA A 81 -19.08 9.10 4.72
N LEU A 82 -18.95 9.40 6.02
CA LEU A 82 -20.09 9.61 6.92
C LEU A 82 -20.88 10.88 6.58
N GLU A 83 -20.22 11.95 6.14
CA GLU A 83 -20.88 13.17 5.67
C GLU A 83 -21.71 12.91 4.40
N LEU A 84 -21.22 12.05 3.50
CA LEU A 84 -21.90 11.68 2.25
C LEU A 84 -23.00 10.62 2.45
N TYR A 85 -22.87 9.79 3.50
CA TYR A 85 -23.72 8.62 3.73
C TYR A 85 -25.23 8.91 3.70
N PRO A 86 -25.76 9.97 4.34
CA PRO A 86 -27.21 10.26 4.30
C PRO A 86 -27.73 10.46 2.88
N ARG A 87 -26.93 11.05 1.98
CA ARG A 87 -27.31 11.30 0.59
C ARG A 87 -27.33 10.02 -0.23
N VAL A 88 -26.32 9.16 -0.04
CA VAL A 88 -26.19 7.91 -0.79
C VAL A 88 -27.22 6.88 -0.34
N LYS A 89 -27.52 6.81 0.97
CA LYS A 89 -28.51 5.89 1.53
C LYS A 89 -29.94 6.13 1.01
N GLY A 90 -30.26 7.37 0.64
CA GLY A 90 -31.56 7.72 0.09
C GLY A 90 -31.72 7.43 -1.40
N LEU A 91 -30.68 6.91 -2.08
CA LEU A 91 -30.77 6.55 -3.49
C LEU A 91 -31.52 5.23 -3.67
N PRO A 92 -32.36 5.11 -4.71
CA PRO A 92 -32.94 3.83 -5.09
C PRO A 92 -31.86 2.85 -5.57
N GLU A 93 -32.10 1.56 -5.38
CA GLU A 93 -31.23 0.45 -5.86
C GLU A 93 -31.16 0.37 -7.38
#